data_AF-A0A5M8SWK0-F1
#
_entry.id   AF-A0A5M8SWK0-F1
#
_cell.length_a   1.000
_cell.length_b   1.000
_cell.length_c   1.000
_cell.angle_alpha   90.00
_cell.angle_beta   90.00
_cell.angle_gamma   90.00
#
_symmetry.space_group_name_H-M   'P 1'
#
loop_
_entity.id
_entity.type
_entity.pdbx_description
1 polymer ?
#
loop_
_entity_poly.entity_id
_entity_poly.type
_entity_poly.pdbx_seq_one_letter_code
_entity_poly.pdbx_strand_id
1 'polypeptide(L)'
;MAALIRRKPEPGRDEIPPGTLYLLVLKTLATRGRLHGYEIAESIQSCSEDVLQIEEGSLYPALQRMLLKGWVTAEWGVTAGNRRARYYTLTRDGRKQLGIEVQQFERVMGAITRILQTA
;
A
#
# COMPACT_ATOMS: atom_id res chain seq x y z
N MET A 1 -17.51 24.01 15.79
CA MET A 1 -16.28 24.23 15.01
C MET A 1 -15.16 23.39 15.62
N ALA A 2 -14.99 22.16 15.14
CA ALA A 2 -13.90 21.29 15.60
C ALA A 2 -12.66 21.59 14.77
N ALA A 3 -11.58 21.98 15.45
CA ALA A 3 -10.29 22.30 14.83
C ALA A 3 -9.77 21.07 14.07
N LEU A 4 -9.50 21.24 12.77
CA LEU A 4 -8.63 20.35 12.00
C LEU A 4 -7.24 20.43 12.63
N ILE A 5 -6.89 19.45 13.46
CA ILE A 5 -5.49 19.23 13.84
C ILE A 5 -4.82 18.67 12.58
N ARG A 6 -4.23 19.55 11.77
CA ARG A 6 -3.22 19.15 10.80
C ARG A 6 -2.06 18.58 11.62
N ARG A 7 -1.87 17.25 11.59
CA ARG A 7 -0.66 16.61 12.13
C ARG A 7 0.54 17.28 11.47
N LYS A 8 1.46 17.80 12.27
CA LYS A 8 2.74 18.35 11.79
C LYS A 8 3.52 17.17 11.19
N PRO A 9 4.09 17.26 9.98
CA PRO A 9 4.92 16.19 9.45
C PRO A 9 6.15 16.06 10.35
N GLU A 10 6.31 14.88 10.96
CA GLU A 10 7.52 14.50 11.68
C GLU A 10 8.66 14.41 10.65
N PRO A 11 9.85 14.99 10.91
CA PRO A 11 10.95 14.95 9.96
C PRO A 11 11.40 13.51 9.71
N GLY A 12 11.46 13.11 8.43
CA GLY A 12 11.87 11.76 7.99
C GLY A 12 10.74 10.81 7.58
N ARG A 13 9.50 11.30 7.47
CA ARG A 13 8.35 10.52 6.98
C ARG A 13 7.82 11.12 5.69
N ASP A 14 7.83 10.32 4.63
CA ASP A 14 7.34 10.71 3.32
C ASP A 14 5.92 10.15 3.10
N GLU A 15 5.09 10.94 2.44
CA GLU A 15 3.84 10.45 1.88
C GLU A 15 4.14 9.41 0.78
N ILE A 16 3.23 8.45 0.61
CA ILE A 16 3.35 7.46 -0.46
C ILE A 16 3.46 8.18 -1.80
N PRO A 17 4.53 7.93 -2.59
CA PRO A 17 4.66 8.55 -3.89
C PRO A 17 3.41 8.30 -4.75
N PRO A 18 2.82 9.35 -5.35
CA PRO A 18 1.61 9.20 -6.15
C PRO A 18 1.75 8.08 -7.19
N GLY A 19 0.75 7.21 -7.25
CA GLY A 19 0.74 6.07 -8.19
C GLY A 19 1.40 4.79 -7.68
N THR A 20 2.05 4.78 -6.51
CA THR A 20 2.72 3.56 -5.99
C THR A 20 1.88 2.76 -4.99
N LEU A 21 0.75 3.30 -4.52
CA LEU A 21 -0.04 2.66 -3.46
C LEU A 21 -0.51 1.24 -3.82
N TYR A 22 -0.98 1.01 -5.04
CA TYR A 22 -1.40 -0.32 -5.47
C TYR A 22 -0.23 -1.29 -5.54
N LEU A 23 0.90 -0.87 -6.09
CA LEU A 23 2.13 -1.66 -6.10
C LEU A 23 2.50 -2.14 -4.69
N LEU A 24 2.54 -1.21 -3.72
CA LEU A 24 2.93 -1.52 -2.34
C LEU A 24 1.95 -2.48 -1.66
N VAL A 25 0.64 -2.27 -1.82
CA VAL A 25 -0.39 -3.16 -1.24
C VAL A 25 -0.33 -4.55 -1.88
N LEU A 26 -0.26 -4.64 -3.22
CA LEU A 26 -0.19 -5.90 -3.95
C LEU A 26 1.08 -6.68 -3.57
N LYS A 27 2.23 -6.00 -3.49
CA LYS A 27 3.50 -6.60 -3.09
C LYS A 27 3.46 -7.14 -1.66
N THR A 28 2.85 -6.39 -0.76
CA THR A 28 2.69 -6.77 0.65
C THR A 28 1.85 -8.04 0.77
N LEU A 29 0.68 -8.08 0.13
CA LEU A 29 -0.19 -9.27 0.11
C LEU A 29 0.46 -10.46 -0.60
N ALA A 30 1.24 -10.24 -1.66
CA ALA A 30 1.98 -11.31 -2.33
C ALA A 30 3.03 -11.96 -1.43
N THR A 31 3.64 -11.17 -0.54
CA THR A 31 4.76 -11.61 0.32
C THR A 31 4.26 -12.19 1.64
N ARG A 32 3.24 -11.59 2.24
CA ARG A 32 2.74 -11.91 3.59
C ARG A 32 1.46 -12.76 3.57
N GLY A 33 0.82 -12.89 2.41
CA GLY A 33 -0.42 -13.65 2.26
C GLY A 33 -1.65 -12.84 2.70
N ARG A 34 -2.51 -13.47 3.49
CA ARG A 34 -3.79 -12.90 3.92
C ARG A 34 -3.58 -11.93 5.07
N LEU A 35 -3.95 -10.66 4.88
CA LEU A 35 -3.79 -9.60 5.88
C LEU A 35 -5.03 -8.71 5.96
N HIS A 36 -5.34 -8.17 7.13
CA HIS A 36 -6.31 -7.08 7.26
C HIS A 36 -5.69 -5.71 6.99
N GLY A 37 -6.54 -4.70 6.73
CA GLY A 37 -6.08 -3.36 6.29
C GLY A 37 -4.97 -2.75 7.15
N TYR A 38 -5.12 -2.80 8.48
CA TYR A 38 -4.09 -2.30 9.39
C TYR A 38 -2.74 -3.04 9.26
N GLU A 39 -2.73 -4.37 9.18
CA GLU A 39 -1.48 -5.15 8.99
C GLU A 39 -0.79 -4.83 7.66
N ILE A 40 -1.55 -4.47 6.62
CA ILE A 40 -0.98 -4.03 5.33
C ILE A 40 -0.21 -2.71 5.54
N ALA A 41 -0.83 -1.72 6.20
CA ALA A 41 -0.19 -0.44 6.48
C ALA A 41 1.05 -0.60 7.37
N GLU A 42 0.93 -1.38 8.44
CA GLU A 42 2.02 -1.67 9.37
C GLU A 42 3.18 -2.39 8.67
N SER A 43 2.89 -3.37 7.80
CA SER A 43 3.93 -4.05 7.04
C SER A 43 4.67 -3.12 6.09
N ILE A 44 3.98 -2.18 5.45
CA ILE A 44 4.62 -1.23 4.53
C ILE A 44 5.49 -0.22 5.30
N GLN A 45 4.99 0.26 6.44
CA GLN A 45 5.75 1.14 7.32
C GLN A 45 7.01 0.45 7.85
N SER A 46 6.88 -0.77 8.39
CA SER A 46 8.01 -1.52 8.95
C SER A 46 9.04 -1.89 7.88
N CYS A 47 8.60 -2.35 6.70
CA CYS A 47 9.52 -2.71 5.62
C CYS A 47 10.22 -1.51 4.96
N SER A 48 9.73 -0.29 5.19
CA SER A 48 10.33 0.94 4.68
C SER A 48 11.15 1.69 5.74
N GLU A 49 11.45 1.06 6.88
CA GLU A 49 12.18 1.70 7.99
C GLU A 49 11.52 3.02 8.43
N ASP A 50 10.18 2.99 8.55
CA ASP A 50 9.33 4.13 8.92
C ASP A 50 9.28 5.29 7.92
N VAL A 51 9.93 5.17 6.75
CA VAL A 51 9.93 6.21 5.71
C VAL A 51 8.55 6.38 5.09
N LEU A 52 7.85 5.28 4.79
CA LEU A 52 6.54 5.32 4.12
C LEU A 52 5.40 5.06 5.10
N GLN A 53 4.47 6.01 5.18
CA GLN A 53 3.24 5.84 5.94
C GLN A 53 2.00 5.90 5.05
N ILE A 54 1.10 4.95 5.24
CA ILE A 54 -0.18 4.92 4.55
C ILE A 54 -1.27 5.41 5.50
N GLU A 55 -1.88 6.53 5.17
CA GLU A 55 -3.08 6.98 5.85
C GLU A 55 -4.28 6.08 5.54
N GLU A 56 -5.12 5.82 6.54
CA GLU A 56 -6.35 5.04 6.37
C GLU A 56 -7.27 5.62 5.29
N GLY A 57 -7.33 6.95 5.20
CA GLY A 57 -8.10 7.69 4.20
C GLY A 57 -7.65 7.40 2.76
N SER A 58 -6.42 6.94 2.56
CA SER A 58 -5.89 6.53 1.26
C SER A 58 -6.03 5.01 1.06
N LEU A 59 -5.74 4.23 2.10
CA LEU A 59 -5.71 2.77 2.03
C LEU A 59 -7.08 2.16 1.71
N TYR A 60 -8.11 2.51 2.47
CA TYR A 60 -9.40 1.82 2.34
C TYR A 60 -10.12 2.10 1.02
N PRO A 61 -10.12 3.34 0.49
CA PRO A 61 -10.61 3.58 -0.86
C PRO A 61 -9.80 2.84 -1.93
N ALA A 62 -8.49 2.72 -1.75
CA ALA A 62 -7.65 1.93 -2.66
C ALA A 62 -8.05 0.45 -2.63
N LEU A 63 -8.16 -0.15 -1.44
CA LEU A 63 -8.61 -1.54 -1.27
C LEU A 63 -10.00 -1.79 -1.87
N GLN A 64 -10.93 -0.83 -1.74
CA GLN A 64 -12.23 -0.91 -2.39
C GLN A 64 -12.11 -0.94 -3.92
N ARG A 65 -11.28 -0.08 -4.51
CA ARG A 65 -11.03 -0.09 -5.96
C ARG A 65 -10.36 -1.38 -6.42
N MET A 66 -9.43 -1.93 -5.61
CA MET A 66 -8.76 -3.20 -5.90
C MET A 66 -9.73 -4.38 -5.85
N LEU A 67 -10.71 -4.37 -4.93
CA LEU A 67 -11.80 -5.35 -4.89
C LEU A 67 -12.66 -5.27 -6.15
N LEU A 68 -13.08 -4.06 -6.54
CA LEU A 68 -13.88 -3.85 -7.76
C LEU A 68 -13.15 -4.29 -9.03
N LYS A 69 -11.82 -4.15 -9.06
CA LYS A 69 -10.95 -4.62 -10.15
C LYS A 69 -10.66 -6.13 -10.10
N GLY A 70 -11.10 -6.84 -9.07
CA GLY A 70 -10.84 -8.27 -8.89
C GLY A 70 -9.39 -8.60 -8.55
N TRP A 71 -8.57 -7.63 -8.15
CA TRP A 71 -7.15 -7.84 -7.82
C TRP A 71 -6.98 -8.47 -6.43
N VAL A 72 -7.94 -8.25 -5.54
CA VAL A 72 -8.00 -8.86 -4.21
C VAL A 72 -9.39 -9.42 -3.96
N THR A 73 -9.48 -10.37 -3.04
CA THR A 73 -10.73 -10.81 -2.40
C THR A 73 -10.74 -10.32 -0.95
N ALA A 74 -11.92 -10.21 -0.34
CA ALA A 74 -12.05 -9.83 1.06
C ALA A 74 -13.02 -10.75 1.81
N GLU A 75 -12.62 -11.16 3.02
CA GLU A 75 -13.43 -11.96 3.93
C GLU A 75 -13.46 -11.30 5.31
N TRP A 76 -14.59 -11.42 6.00
CA TRP A 76 -14.66 -11.01 7.40
C TRP A 76 -13.94 -12.04 8.27
N GLY A 77 -13.12 -11.55 9.21
CA GLY A 77 -12.49 -12.37 10.23
C GLY A 77 -12.41 -11.62 11.55
N VAL A 78 -11.84 -12.29 12.54
CA VAL A 78 -11.55 -11.73 13.87
C VAL A 78 -10.05 -11.48 13.97
N THR A 79 -9.65 -10.32 14.46
CA THR A 79 -8.24 -9.97 14.72
C THR A 79 -7.79 -10.58 16.04
N ALA A 80 -6.48 -10.60 16.30
CA ALA A 80 -5.93 -11.02 17.60
C ALA A 80 -6.53 -10.22 18.78
N GLY A 81 -6.90 -8.96 18.56
CA GLY A 81 -7.58 -8.11 19.54
C GLY A 81 -9.10 -8.32 19.65
N ASN A 82 -9.63 -9.45 19.17
CA ASN A 82 -11.05 -9.80 19.18
C ASN A 82 -11.98 -8.77 18.49
N ARG A 83 -11.48 -8.10 17.46
CA ARG A 83 -12.27 -7.15 16.64
C ARG A 83 -12.58 -7.75 15.29
N ARG A 84 -13.75 -7.44 14.73
CA ARG A 84 -14.12 -7.85 13.38
C ARG A 84 -13.40 -6.96 12.35
N ALA A 85 -12.68 -7.56 11.41
CA ALA A 85 -11.96 -6.87 10.34
C ALA A 85 -12.12 -7.57 8.99
N ARG A 86 -11.91 -6.84 7.89
CA ARG A 86 -11.81 -7.43 6.55
C ARG A 86 -10.37 -7.85 6.29
N TYR A 87 -10.18 -9.12 5.99
CA TYR A 87 -8.92 -9.71 5.53
C TYR A 87 -8.91 -9.77 4.01
N TYR A 88 -7.82 -9.33 3.42
CA TYR A 88 -7.62 -9.26 1.99
C TYR A 88 -6.65 -10.34 1.54
N THR A 89 -6.96 -10.98 0.41
CA THR A 89 -6.10 -11.97 -0.21
C THR A 89 -5.91 -11.66 -1.68
N LEU A 90 -4.67 -11.77 -2.15
CA LEU A 90 -4.32 -11.54 -3.55
C LEU A 90 -4.93 -12.60 -4.47
N THR A 91 -5.58 -12.18 -5.55
CA THR A 91 -6.11 -13.09 -6.57
C THR A 91 -5.05 -13.44 -7.62
N ARG A 92 -5.39 -14.33 -8.56
CA ARG A 92 -4.55 -14.58 -9.74
C ARG A 92 -4.37 -13.30 -10.58
N ASP A 93 -5.42 -12.53 -10.77
CA ASP A 93 -5.33 -11.29 -11.55
C ASP A 93 -4.60 -10.19 -10.79
N GLY A 94 -4.71 -10.15 -9.45
CA GLY A 94 -3.87 -9.31 -8.61
C GLY A 94 -2.37 -9.62 -8.73
N ARG A 95 -2.00 -10.90 -8.82
CA ARG A 95 -0.60 -11.30 -9.08
C ARG A 95 -0.11 -10.85 -10.45
N LYS A 96 -0.95 -10.94 -11.49
CA LYS A 96 -0.61 -10.41 -12.82
C LYS A 96 -0.43 -8.89 -12.77
N GLN A 97 -1.36 -8.19 -12.11
CA GLN A 97 -1.29 -6.75 -11.94
C GLN A 97 -0.02 -6.34 -11.20
N LEU A 98 0.37 -7.06 -10.15
CA LEU A 98 1.62 -6.80 -9.44
C LEU A 98 2.83 -6.81 -10.39
N GLY A 99 2.88 -7.76 -11.33
CA GLY A 99 3.93 -7.79 -12.36
C GLY A 99 3.94 -6.53 -13.24
N ILE A 100 2.78 -6.03 -13.64
CA ILE A 100 2.64 -4.80 -14.43
C ILE A 100 3.11 -3.58 -13.63
N GLU A 101 2.66 -3.46 -12.38
CA GLU A 101 3.02 -2.36 -11.48
C GLU A 101 4.53 -2.31 -11.22
N VAL A 102 5.17 -3.46 -10.97
CA VAL A 102 6.62 -3.57 -10.76
C VAL A 102 7.37 -3.13 -12.02
N GLN A 103 7.00 -3.66 -13.19
CA GLN A 103 7.66 -3.30 -14.46
C GLN A 103 7.53 -1.80 -14.78
N GLN A 104 6.36 -1.21 -14.50
CA GLN A 104 6.14 0.22 -14.70
C GLN A 104 7.00 1.05 -13.75
N PHE A 105 7.05 0.68 -12.47
CA PHE A 105 7.84 1.37 -11.45
C PHE A 105 9.34 1.32 -11.78
N GLU A 106 9.90 0.15 -12.06
CA GLU A 106 11.31 -0.02 -12.40
C GLU A 106 11.71 0.80 -13.64
N ARG A 107 10.85 0.84 -14.66
CA ARG A 107 11.09 1.62 -15.88
C ARG A 107 11.18 3.12 -15.59
N VAL A 108 10.23 3.65 -14.81
CA VAL A 108 10.17 5.07 -14.48
C VAL A 108 11.30 5.45 -13.54
N MET A 109 11.53 4.68 -12.48
CA MET A 109 12.62 4.91 -11.54
C MET A 109 13.98 4.86 -12.23
N GLY A 110 14.20 3.89 -13.11
CA GLY A 110 15.43 3.82 -13.91
C GLY A 110 15.63 5.04 -14.81
N ALA A 111 14.56 5.62 -15.36
CA ALA A 111 14.66 6.86 -16.13
C ALA A 111 15.03 8.07 -15.25
N ILE A 112 14.40 8.21 -14.08
CA ILE A 112 14.71 9.26 -13.11
C ILE A 112 16.17 9.14 -12.64
N THR A 113 16.61 7.95 -12.24
CA THR A 113 17.98 7.70 -11.81
C THR A 113 18.99 8.07 -12.88
N ARG A 114 18.74 7.77 -14.16
CA ARG A 114 19.60 8.19 -15.27
C ARG A 114 19.69 9.72 -15.39
N ILE A 115 18.57 10.43 -15.25
CA ILE A 115 18.55 11.90 -15.29
C ILE A 115 19.38 12.47 -14.12
N LEU A 116 19.19 11.96 -12.91
CA LEU A 116 19.92 12.40 -11.72
C LEU A 116 21.44 12.13 -11.79
N GLN A 117 21.87 11.20 -12.64
CA GLN A 117 23.28 10.87 -12.89
C GLN A 117 23.89 11.64 -14.08
N THR A 118 23.07 12.38 -14.83
CA THR A 118 23.55 13.21 -15.92
C THR A 118 24.12 14.50 -15.33
N ALA A 119 25.39 14.78 -15.63
CA ALA A 119 26.14 15.94 -15.12
C ALA A 119 25.57 17.29 -15.60
#